data_AF-X7Z5C6-F1
#
_entry.id   AF-X7Z5C6-F1
#
_cell.length_a   1.000
_cell.length_b   1.000
_cell.length_c   1.000
_cell.angle_alpha   90.00
_cell.angle_beta   90.00
_cell.angle_gamma   90.00
#
_symmetry.space_group_name_H-M   'P 1'
#
loop_
_entity.id
_entity.type
_entity.pdbx_description
1 polymer ?
#
loop_
_entity_poly.entity_id
_entity_poly.type
_entity_poly.pdbx_seq_one_letter_code
_entity_poly.pdbx_strand_id
1 'polypeptide(L)'
;MTTAVGIEGSAPLFGALGDPNRLRIVVRLCEAGPSSTTQVTQALPVTRQAASKHLQLLEQAGLVSSRRRAASGSGRCAPSR
;
A
#
# COMPACT_ATOMS: atom_id res chain seq x y z
N MET A 1 5.20 -16.62 -29.46
CA MET A 1 3.87 -16.69 -28.83
C MET A 1 3.61 -15.38 -28.12
N THR A 2 2.88 -14.47 -28.76
CA THR A 2 2.55 -13.15 -28.19
C THR A 2 1.28 -13.31 -27.37
N THR A 3 1.39 -13.36 -26.06
CA THR A 3 0.22 -13.32 -25.17
C THR A 3 -0.44 -11.95 -25.31
N ALA A 4 -1.67 -11.91 -25.83
CA ALA A 4 -2.49 -10.72 -25.81
C ALA A 4 -2.78 -10.38 -24.35
N VAL A 5 -2.15 -9.32 -23.83
CA VAL A 5 -2.52 -8.76 -22.54
C VAL A 5 -3.88 -8.08 -22.70
N GLY A 6 -4.90 -8.59 -22.00
CA GLY A 6 -6.20 -7.93 -21.93
C GLY A 6 -6.03 -6.60 -21.20
N ILE A 7 -6.08 -5.49 -21.94
CA ILE A 7 -5.89 -4.13 -21.41
C ILE A 7 -7.13 -3.59 -20.67
N GLU A 8 -8.21 -4.35 -20.61
CA GLU A 8 -9.52 -3.91 -20.10
C GLU A 8 -9.47 -3.49 -18.61
N GLY A 9 -8.44 -3.92 -17.87
CA GLY A 9 -8.15 -3.48 -16.49
C GLY A 9 -7.00 -2.48 -16.34
N SER A 10 -6.32 -2.07 -17.41
CA SER A 10 -5.10 -1.25 -17.33
C SER A 10 -5.36 0.24 -17.13
N ALA A 11 -6.50 0.75 -17.63
CA ALA A 11 -6.86 2.16 -17.50
C ALA A 11 -6.90 2.68 -16.04
N PRO A 12 -7.58 2.01 -15.09
CA PRO A 12 -7.55 2.44 -13.68
C PRO A 12 -6.17 2.30 -13.04
N LEU A 13 -5.36 1.32 -13.47
CA LEU A 13 -4.00 1.11 -12.99
C LEU A 13 -3.09 2.28 -13.41
N PHE A 14 -3.09 2.65 -14.68
CA PHE A 14 -2.35 3.81 -15.17
C PHE A 14 -2.89 5.13 -14.60
N GLY A 15 -4.21 5.24 -14.42
CA GLY A 15 -4.82 6.39 -13.72
C GLY A 15 -4.32 6.51 -12.28
N ALA A 16 -4.17 5.40 -11.56
CA ALA A 16 -3.60 5.39 -10.22
C ALA A 16 -2.10 5.71 -10.21
N LEU A 17 -1.33 5.32 -11.23
CA LEU A 17 0.09 5.66 -11.33
C LEU A 17 0.36 7.09 -11.83
N GLY A 18 -0.60 7.73 -12.50
CA GLY A 18 -0.43 9.07 -13.09
C GLY A 18 -0.27 10.22 -12.09
N ASP A 19 -0.39 9.98 -10.78
CA ASP A 19 -0.19 11.01 -9.76
C ASP A 19 1.19 10.89 -9.12
N PRO A 20 1.94 12.00 -9.02
CA PRO A 20 3.32 11.97 -8.54
C PRO A 20 3.44 11.51 -7.09
N ASN A 21 2.46 11.79 -6.23
CA ASN A 21 2.48 11.32 -4.83
C ASN A 21 2.18 9.82 -4.76
N ARG A 22 1.23 9.32 -5.56
CA ARG A 22 0.93 7.89 -5.66
C ARG A 22 2.13 7.11 -6.18
N LEU A 23 2.83 7.63 -7.19
CA LEU A 23 4.05 7.03 -7.71
C LEU A 23 5.16 6.98 -6.65
N ARG A 24 5.36 8.07 -5.89
CA ARG A 24 6.32 8.12 -4.78
C ARG A 24 6.04 7.06 -3.72
N ILE A 25 4.77 6.81 -3.40
CA ILE A 25 4.36 5.74 -2.46
C ILE A 25 4.81 4.37 -2.99
N VAL A 26 4.51 4.07 -4.25
CA VAL A 26 4.85 2.78 -4.89
C VAL A 26 6.36 2.58 -4.92
N VAL A 27 7.12 3.57 -5.38
CA VAL A 27 8.60 3.52 -5.41
C VAL A 27 9.17 3.28 -4.02
N ARG A 28 8.68 4.01 -3.01
CA ARG A 28 9.10 3.81 -1.60
C ARG A 28 8.85 2.39 -1.11
N LEU A 29 7.70 1.80 -1.45
CA LEU A 29 7.36 0.44 -1.07
C LEU A 29 8.21 -0.61 -1.81
N CYS A 30 8.60 -0.33 -3.06
CA CYS A 30 9.55 -1.15 -3.80
C CYS A 30 10.97 -1.08 -3.22
N GLU A 31 11.44 0.11 -2.81
CA GLU A 31 12.79 0.30 -2.28
C GLU A 31 12.94 -0.16 -0.82
N ALA A 32 12.00 0.23 0.06
CA ALA A 32 12.08 -0.04 1.49
C ALA A 32 11.36 -1.33 1.91
N GLY A 33 10.60 -1.94 1.00
CA GLY A 33 9.77 -3.11 1.29
C GLY A 33 8.49 -2.77 2.07
N PRO A 34 7.80 -3.79 2.62
CA PRO A 34 6.52 -3.63 3.30
C PRO A 34 6.63 -2.67 4.49
N SER A 35 6.10 -1.47 4.32
CA SER A 35 6.19 -0.39 5.31
C SER A 35 4.82 -0.07 5.89
N SER A 36 4.81 0.41 7.13
CA SER A 36 3.56 0.85 7.76
C SER A 36 3.06 2.14 7.10
N THR A 37 1.73 2.32 7.06
CA THR A 37 1.10 3.54 6.55
C THR A 37 1.76 4.80 7.11
N THR A 38 2.08 4.82 8.40
CA THR A 38 2.75 5.95 9.07
C THR A 38 4.13 6.26 8.48
N GLN A 39 4.96 5.24 8.23
CA GLN A 39 6.30 5.41 7.66
C GLN A 39 6.23 5.92 6.22
N VAL A 40 5.27 5.43 5.44
CA VAL A 40 5.00 5.93 4.09
C VAL A 40 4.57 7.40 4.19
N THR A 41 3.61 7.74 5.07
CA THR A 41 3.13 9.13 5.21
C THR A 41 4.21 10.11 5.65
N GLN A 42 5.17 9.69 6.49
CA GLN A 42 6.28 10.54 6.93
C GLN A 42 7.28 10.88 5.81
N ALA A 43 7.34 10.05 4.77
CA ALA A 43 8.25 10.22 3.65
C ALA A 43 7.67 11.09 2.52
N LEU A 44 6.38 11.44 2.59
CA LEU A 44 5.71 12.25 1.58
C LEU A 44 5.44 13.67 2.10
N PRO A 45 5.53 14.68 1.22
CA PRO A 45 5.16 16.06 1.54
C PRO A 45 3.63 16.26 1.49
N VAL A 46 2.86 15.34 2.08
CA VAL A 46 1.39 15.39 2.07
C VAL A 46 0.84 15.14 3.47
N THR A 47 -0.39 15.59 3.72
CA THR A 47 -1.05 15.33 5.01
C THR A 47 -1.35 13.83 5.16
N ARG A 48 -1.44 13.35 6.41
CA ARG A 48 -1.85 11.95 6.68
C ARG A 48 -3.16 11.57 5.98
N GLN A 49 -4.11 12.50 5.93
CA GLN A 49 -5.40 12.28 5.28
C GLN A 49 -5.27 12.11 3.77
N ALA A 50 -4.46 12.95 3.11
CA ALA A 50 -4.15 12.82 1.69
C ALA A 50 -3.42 11.50 1.39
N ALA A 51 -2.44 11.14 2.20
CA ALA A 51 -1.74 9.86 2.05
C ALA A 51 -2.68 8.65 2.23
N SER A 52 -3.59 8.65 3.20
CA SER A 52 -4.61 7.59 3.33
C SER A 52 -5.49 7.49 2.08
N LYS A 53 -5.93 8.63 1.52
CA LYS A 53 -6.72 8.65 0.29
C LYS A 53 -5.93 8.08 -0.90
N HIS A 54 -4.65 8.44 -1.03
CA HIS A 54 -3.77 7.91 -2.06
C HIS A 54 -3.58 6.39 -1.92
N LEU A 55 -3.40 5.88 -0.71
CA LEU A 55 -3.29 4.45 -0.44
C LEU A 55 -4.58 3.70 -0.77
N GLN A 56 -5.76 4.26 -0.45
CA GLN A 56 -7.04 3.66 -0.83
C GLN A 56 -7.21 3.56 -2.36
N LEU A 57 -6.83 4.60 -3.11
CA LEU A 57 -6.88 4.57 -4.58
C LEU A 57 -5.90 3.55 -5.18
N LEU A 58 -4.69 3.45 -4.62
CA LEU A 58 -3.72 2.44 -5.03
C LEU A 58 -4.21 1.02 -4.71
N GLU A 59 -4.92 0.83 -3.59
CA GLU A 59 -5.52 -0.45 -3.21
C GLU A 59 -6.67 -0.84 -4.15
N GLN A 60 -7.53 0.12 -4.50
CA GLN A 60 -8.60 -0.07 -5.49
C GLN A 60 -8.06 -0.44 -6.88
N ALA A 61 -6.90 0.10 -7.24
CA ALA A 61 -6.20 -0.24 -8.47
C ALA A 61 -5.39 -1.56 -8.39
N GLY A 62 -5.38 -2.22 -7.23
CA GLY A 62 -4.64 -3.48 -7.01
C GLY A 62 -3.12 -3.32 -6.92
N LEU A 63 -2.60 -2.09 -6.77
CA LEU A 63 -1.16 -1.79 -6.73
C LEU A 63 -0.55 -1.99 -5.35
N VAL A 64 -1.35 -1.86 -4.30
CA VAL A 64 -0.91 -2.07 -2.90
C VAL A 64 -1.93 -2.94 -2.18
N SER A 65 -1.47 -3.69 -1.19
CA SER A 65 -2.34 -4.46 -0.29
C SER A 65 -2.11 -4.03 1.14
N SER A 66 -3.15 -3.52 1.80
CA SER A 66 -3.11 -3.22 3.23
C SER A 66 -3.28 -4.52 4.02
N ARG A 67 -2.19 -5.03 4.59
CA ARG A 67 -2.29 -6.08 5.61
C ARG A 67 -2.36 -5.43 6.97
N ARG A 68 -3.58 -5.36 7.54
CA ARG A 68 -3.74 -5.02 8.97
C ARG A 68 -3.05 -6.12 9.77
N ARG A 69 -1.84 -5.85 10.26
CA ARG A 69 -1.25 -6.68 11.32
C ARG A 69 -2.15 -6.49 12.53
N ALA A 70 -2.90 -7.53 12.90
CA ALA A 70 -3.41 -7.64 14.25
C ALA A 70 -2.20 -7.56 15.19
N ALA A 71 -2.24 -6.64 16.14
CA ALA A 71 -1.18 -6.47 17.12
C ALA A 71 -0.91 -7.82 17.81
N SER A 72 0.38 -8.13 17.97
CA SER A 72 0.92 -9.34 18.58
C SER A 72 0.15 -9.73 19.83
N GLY A 73 -0.40 -10.95 19.87
CA GLY A 73 -0.86 -11.57 21.10
C GLY A 73 0.33 -11.80 22.03
N SER A 74 0.62 -10.81 22.88
CA SER A 74 1.45 -10.97 24.07
C SER A 74 0.54 -11.30 25.23
N GLY A 75 0.24 -12.59 25.38
CA GLY A 75 -0.45 -13.13 26.55
C GLY A 75 0.08 -14.52 26.83
N ARG A 76 1.33 -14.61 27.27
CA ARG A 76 1.77 -15.79 28.00
C ARG A 76 1.06 -15.76 29.36
N CYS A 77 0.04 -16.58 29.52
CA CYS A 77 -0.40 -17.03 30.83
C CYS A 77 -0.16 -18.54 30.89
N ALA A 78 0.90 -18.93 31.59
CA ALA A 78 1.06 -20.31 32.04
C ALA A 78 0.06 -20.52 33.20
N PRO A 79 -0.78 -21.56 33.20
CA PRO A 79 -1.56 -21.89 34.37
C PRO A 79 -0.63 -22.44 35.45
N SER A 80 -0.48 -21.69 36.54
CA SER A 80 0.06 -22.19 37.79
C SER A 80 -1.05 -22.92 38.56
N ARG A 81 -0.88 -24.25 38.67
CA ARG A 81 -1.38 -25.18 39.69
C ARG A 81 -2.88 -25.29 39.96
#